data_AF-A0A662HWA9-F1
#
_entry.id   AF-A0A662HWA9-F1
#
_cell.length_a   1.000
_cell.length_b   1.000
_cell.length_c   1.000
_cell.angle_alpha   90.00
_cell.angle_beta   90.00
_cell.angle_gamma   90.00
#
_symmetry.space_group_name_H-M   'P 1'
#
loop_
_entity.id
_entity.type
_entity.pdbx_description
1 polymer ?
#
loop_
_entity_poly.entity_id
_entity_poly.type
_entity_poly.pdbx_seq_one_letter_code
_entity_poly.pdbx_strand_id
1 'polypeptide(L)' 'MKDAGNVYIKSHPQGAELGVPILEFHITASSRSPEEARKSVEKAREKLIEYLKTKGARIEE' A
#
# COMPACT_ATOMS: atom_id res chain seq x y z
N MET A 1 15.43 -13.63 0.92
CA MET A 1 14.23 -12.79 1.05
C MET A 1 14.02 -12.45 2.52
N LYS A 2 14.66 -11.40 3.05
CA LYS A 2 14.50 -10.95 4.45
C LYS A 2 13.72 -9.63 4.57
N ASP A 3 13.50 -8.91 3.47
CA ASP A 3 12.95 -7.54 3.50
C ASP A 3 11.41 -7.43 3.43
N ALA A 4 10.68 -8.53 3.29
CA ALA A 4 9.21 -8.51 3.12
C ALA A 4 8.44 -9.17 4.28
N GLY A 5 9.12 -9.72 5.28
CA GLY A 5 8.47 -10.52 6.34
C GLY A 5 7.56 -9.73 7.28
N ASN A 6 7.65 -8.39 7.27
CA ASN A 6 7.00 -7.55 8.27
C ASN A 6 6.02 -6.52 7.68
N VAL A 7 5.67 -6.59 6.40
CA VAL A 7 4.72 -5.63 5.78
C VAL A 7 3.43 -6.36 5.43
N TYR A 8 2.32 -5.85 5.94
CA TYR A 8 0.96 -6.27 5.62
C TYR A 8 0.27 -5.19 4.79
N ILE A 9 -0.37 -5.60 3.70
CA ILE A 9 -1.14 -4.72 2.82
C ILE A 9 -2.57 -5.26 2.76
N LYS A 10 -3.55 -4.41 3.05
CA LYS A 10 -4.98 -4.74 2.95
C LYS A 10 -5.68 -3.74 2.05
N SER A 11 -6.47 -4.24 1.11
CA SER A 11 -7.34 -3.42 0.28
C SER A 11 -8.78 -3.45 0.77
N HIS A 12 -9.46 -2.33 0.59
CA HIS A 12 -10.88 -2.17 0.88
C HIS A 12 -11.56 -1.57 -0.35
N PRO A 13 -12.30 -2.38 -1.14
CA PRO A 13 -13.06 -1.86 -2.27
C PRO A 13 -14.26 -1.05 -1.78
N GLN A 14 -14.45 0.12 -2.38
CA GLN A 14 -15.55 1.04 -2.12
C GLN A 14 -16.03 1.66 -3.45
N GLY A 15 -17.17 2.36 -3.41
CA GLY A 15 -17.64 3.17 -4.56
C GLY A 15 -18.13 2.38 -5.77
N ALA A 16 -18.14 1.03 -5.72
CA ALA A 16 -18.68 0.19 -6.79
C ALA A 16 -20.13 0.54 -7.14
N GLU A 17 -20.94 0.88 -6.13
CA GLU A 17 -22.35 1.26 -6.30
C GLU A 17 -22.53 2.66 -6.91
N LEU A 18 -21.49 3.51 -6.87
CA LEU A 18 -21.47 4.85 -7.43
C LEU A 18 -20.81 4.91 -8.83
N GLY A 19 -20.49 3.75 -9.41
CA GLY A 19 -19.86 3.64 -10.73
C GLY A 19 -18.37 3.99 -10.78
N VAL A 20 -17.77 4.36 -9.64
CA VAL A 20 -16.36 4.69 -9.52
C VAL A 20 -15.72 3.75 -8.50
N PRO A 21 -15.09 2.64 -8.92
CA PRO A 21 -14.46 1.71 -8.00
C PRO A 21 -13.20 2.34 -7.39
N ILE A 22 -13.24 2.61 -6.09
CA ILE A 22 -12.12 3.12 -5.31
C ILE A 22 -11.55 1.96 -4.51
N LEU A 23 -10.22 1.81 -4.55
CA LEU A 23 -9.49 0.86 -3.72
C LEU A 23 -8.69 1.62 -2.67
N GLU A 24 -9.13 1.54 -1.42
CA GLU A 24 -8.36 2.06 -0.30
C GLU A 24 -7.35 1.01 0.17
N PHE A 25 -6.10 1.43 0.40
CA PHE A 25 -5.03 0.53 0.83
C PHE A 25 -4.49 0.93 2.19
N HIS A 26 -4.47 -0.03 3.10
CA HIS A 26 -3.80 0.07 4.39
C HIS A 26 -2.48 -0.68 4.33
N ILE A 27 -1.37 0.02 4.59
CA ILE A 27 -0.03 -0.56 4.65
C ILE A 27 0.43 -0.48 6.10
N THR A 28 0.75 -1.63 6.69
CA THR A 28 1.22 -1.73 8.07
C THR A 28 2.54 -2.47 8.10
N ALA A 29 3.50 -1.99 8.87
CA ALA A 29 4.75 -2.71 9.09
C ALA A 29 5.08 -2.89 10.57
N SER A 30 5.74 -3.99 10.91
CA SER A 30 6.27 -4.24 12.24
C SER A 30 7.81 -4.24 12.25
N SER A 31 8.42 -3.59 13.23
CA SER A 31 9.85 -3.71 13.49
C SER A 31 10.13 -3.46 14.97
N ARG A 32 11.33 -3.84 15.40
CA ARG A 32 11.89 -3.47 16.71
C ARG A 32 12.26 -1.98 16.79
N SER A 33 12.38 -1.30 15.65
CA SER A 33 12.56 0.15 15.56
C SER A 33 11.36 0.80 14.85
N PRO A 34 10.74 1.85 15.43
CA PRO A 34 9.71 2.64 14.75
C PRO A 34 10.19 3.23 13.42
N GLU A 35 11.46 3.63 13.33
CA GLU A 35 12.04 4.25 12.13
C GLU A 35 12.18 3.22 11.00
N GLU A 36 12.56 1.99 11.33
CA GLU A 36 12.61 0.89 10.38
C GLU A 36 11.21 0.51 9.90
N ALA A 37 10.24 0.42 10.82
CA ALA A 37 8.85 0.16 10.46
C ALA A 37 8.31 1.23 9.49
N ARG A 38 8.59 2.51 9.76
CA ARG A 38 8.25 3.61 8.87
C ARG A 38 8.91 3.46 7.49
N LYS A 39 10.22 3.21 7.44
CA LYS A 39 10.94 2.96 6.17
C LYS A 39 10.34 1.79 5.38
N SER A 40 9.90 0.73 6.06
CA SER A 40 9.23 -0.40 5.42
C SER A 40 7.88 -0.02 4.82
N VAL A 41 7.06 0.78 5.52
CA VAL A 41 5.79 1.30 4.99
C VAL A 41 6.04 2.18 3.77
N GLU A 42 6.98 3.13 3.84
CA GLU A 42 7.30 4.04 2.74
C GLU A 42 7.75 3.25 1.49
N LYS A 43 8.68 2.30 1.65
CA LYS A 43 9.18 1.47 0.56
C LYS A 43 8.09 0.59 -0.06
N ALA A 44 7.14 0.11 0.75
CA ALA A 44 6.01 -0.65 0.26
C ALA A 44 5.00 0.24 -0.47
N ARG A 45 4.74 1.46 0.03
CA ARG A 45 3.91 2.46 -0.63
C ARG A 45 4.47 2.80 -2.00
N GLU A 46 5.75 3.14 -2.09
CA GLU A 46 6.41 3.50 -3.36
C GLU A 46 6.25 2.38 -4.40
N LYS A 47 6.58 1.14 -4.02
CA LYS A 47 6.42 -0.02 -4.90
C LYS A 47 4.98 -0.26 -5.34
N LEU A 48 4.02 -0.08 -4.43
CA LEU A 48 2.60 -0.24 -4.73
C LEU A 48 2.13 0.84 -5.71
N ILE A 49 2.52 2.09 -5.49
CA ILE A 49 2.21 3.21 -6.39
C ILE A 49 2.81 2.98 -7.77
N GLU A 50 4.08 2.57 -7.87
CA GLU A 50 4.70 2.24 -9.15
C GLU A 50 3.93 1.14 -9.88
N TYR A 51 3.60 0.05 -9.18
CA TYR A 51 2.81 -1.04 -9.74
C TYR A 51 1.42 -0.56 -10.21
N LEU A 52 0.68 0.17 -9.39
CA LEU A 52 -0.66 0.65 -9.72
C LEU A 52 -0.65 1.63 -10.89
N LYS A 53 0.37 2.51 -10.97
CA LYS A 53 0.59 3.39 -12.13
C LYS A 53 0.77 2.58 -13.42
N THR A 54 1.51 1.47 -13.40
CA THR A 54 1.65 0.58 -14.57
C THR A 54 0.34 -0.11 -14.97
N LYS A 55 -0.67 -0.12 -14.09
CA LYS A 55 -2.02 -0.64 -14.35
C LYS A 55 -3.02 0.45 -14.73
N GLY A 56 -2.59 1.70 -14.88
CA GLY A 56 -3.46 2.83 -15.23
C GLY A 56 -4.31 3.35 -14.06
N ALA A 57 -3.97 3.00 -12.81
CA ALA A 57 -4.66 3.53 -11.66
C ALA A 57 -4.37 5.02 -11.48
N ARG A 58 -5.40 5.77 -11.09
CA ARG A 58 -5.24 7.12 -10.54
C ARG A 58 -4.98 7.02 -9.04
N ILE A 59 -3.96 7.71 -8.56
CA ILE A 59 -3.52 7.66 -7.15
C ILE A 59 -3.89 8.97 -6.48
N GLU A 60 -4.53 8.88 -5.32
CA GLU A 60 -4.80 10.01 -4.41
C GLU A 60 -4.24 9.60 -3.04
N GLU A 61 -3.53 10.51 -2.36
CA GLU A 61 -2.83 10.27 -1.08
C GLU A 61 -3.44 11.11 0.06
#